data_AF-A0A6H5KG80-F1
#
_entry.id   AF-A0A6H5KG80-F1
#
_cell.length_a   1.000
_cell.length_b   1.000
_cell.length_c   1.000
_cell.angle_alpha   90.00
_cell.angle_beta   90.00
_cell.angle_gamma   90.00
#
_symmetry.space_group_name_H-M   'P 1'
#
loop_
_entity.id
_entity.type
_entity.pdbx_description
1 polymer ?
#
loop_
_entity_poly.entity_id
_entity_poly.type
_entity_poly.pdbx_seq_one_letter_code
_entity_poly.pdbx_strand_id
1 'polypeptide(L)'
;MMVATGTDAGTKLVHVAASICDKENTDNYSWFHRMMENNVDMAEVLNSPKTTLFTDKHKSHEPAITLHAPNTVWRWCLRHHIKALPEAPGQTVTHWLYHAARAPTRTKFMDTKVEPTKPKAYAALLNPNKPHELVKWTHHAGPTDTAIGGVVSSNAAEQNMVKVGLQRGEEVAALHMAQHILDKTASRMAERAELVNSASQRFTPFAAKEFEAQRAKSSNLHSSATGNGNFTVRKLGSNYGNRVGLEFGTDGVVTRMTCTCGY
;
A
#
# COMPACT_ATOMS: atom_id res chain seq x y z
N MET A 1 -4.74 -20.81 -5.82
CA MET A 1 -3.59 -20.63 -4.91
C MET A 1 -3.69 -19.24 -4.31
N MET A 2 -3.49 -19.08 -3.00
CA MET A 2 -3.44 -17.78 -2.33
C MET A 2 -2.03 -17.51 -1.86
N VAL A 3 -1.59 -16.25 -1.94
CA VAL A 3 -0.25 -15.83 -1.52
C VAL A 3 -0.36 -14.53 -0.74
N ALA A 4 0.24 -14.51 0.44
CA ALA A 4 0.44 -13.31 1.24
C ALA A 4 1.88 -12.82 1.06
N THR A 5 2.01 -11.53 0.79
CA THR A 5 3.31 -10.89 0.63
C THR A 5 3.37 -9.63 1.47
N GLY A 6 4.46 -9.46 2.18
CA GLY A 6 4.74 -8.26 2.98
C GLY A 6 5.80 -7.40 2.32
N THR A 7 5.94 -6.18 2.84
CA THR A 7 7.07 -5.30 2.52
C THR A 7 7.85 -5.11 3.81
N ASP A 8 9.14 -5.43 3.80
CA ASP A 8 9.98 -5.19 4.98
C ASP A 8 10.32 -3.70 5.14
N ALA A 9 10.99 -3.35 6.24
CA ALA A 9 11.44 -1.98 6.51
C ALA A 9 12.42 -1.44 5.44
N GLY A 10 13.04 -2.31 4.64
CA GLY A 10 13.89 -1.98 3.51
C GLY A 10 13.12 -1.81 2.20
N THR A 11 11.78 -1.79 2.24
CA THR A 11 10.88 -1.77 1.08
C THR A 11 10.99 -2.97 0.14
N LYS A 12 11.64 -4.05 0.59
CA LYS A 12 11.75 -5.27 -0.20
C LYS A 12 10.51 -6.12 0.03
N LEU A 13 10.04 -6.70 -1.06
CA LEU A 13 8.95 -7.66 -1.05
C LEU A 13 9.39 -8.97 -0.38
N VAL A 14 8.64 -9.42 0.62
CA VAL A 14 8.85 -10.65 1.38
C VAL A 14 7.69 -11.60 1.12
N HIS A 15 8.01 -12.89 0.96
CA HIS A 15 7.01 -13.94 0.97
C HIS A 15 6.62 -14.24 2.41
N VAL A 16 5.34 -14.19 2.73
CA VAL A 16 4.84 -14.40 4.10
C VAL A 16 4.21 -15.77 4.20
N ALA A 17 3.24 -16.06 3.34
CA ALA A 17 2.53 -17.33 3.34
C ALA A 17 2.01 -17.66 1.93
N ALA A 18 1.82 -18.94 1.68
CA ALA A 18 1.13 -19.44 0.50
C ALA A 18 0.24 -20.62 0.86
N SER A 19 -0.82 -20.81 0.07
CA SER A 19 -1.68 -21.98 0.16
C SER A 19 -2.21 -22.38 -1.20
N ILE A 20 -2.37 -23.69 -1.36
CA ILE A 20 -3.03 -24.27 -2.52
C ILE A 20 -4.43 -24.69 -2.06
N CYS A 21 -5.44 -24.03 -2.62
CA CYS A 21 -6.83 -24.30 -2.33
C CYS A 21 -7.55 -24.65 -3.63
N ASP A 22 -8.59 -25.45 -3.50
CA ASP A 22 -9.45 -25.97 -4.56
C ASP A 22 -10.29 -24.87 -5.23
N LYS A 23 -10.76 -23.90 -4.45
CA LYS A 23 -11.61 -22.79 -4.92
C LYS A 23 -11.41 -21.50 -4.14
N GLU A 24 -11.80 -20.38 -4.73
CA GLU A 24 -11.83 -19.08 -4.07
C GLU A 24 -13.17 -18.87 -3.36
N ASN A 25 -13.21 -19.13 -2.06
CA ASN A 25 -14.40 -18.97 -1.24
C ASN A 25 -14.06 -18.48 0.18
N THR A 26 -15.09 -18.11 0.93
CA THR A 26 -14.92 -17.52 2.28
C THR A 26 -14.23 -18.49 3.24
N ASP A 27 -14.54 -19.78 3.16
CA ASP A 27 -13.95 -20.79 4.04
C ASP A 27 -12.44 -20.93 3.82
N ASN A 28 -12.00 -20.97 2.56
CA ASN A 28 -10.58 -21.06 2.21
C ASN A 28 -9.83 -19.77 2.57
N TYR A 29 -10.43 -18.59 2.33
CA TYR A 29 -9.84 -17.33 2.78
C TYR A 29 -9.74 -17.28 4.32
N SER A 30 -10.79 -17.66 5.04
CA SER A 30 -10.81 -17.69 6.51
C SER A 30 -9.78 -18.67 7.05
N TRP A 31 -9.69 -19.88 6.47
CA TRP A 31 -8.65 -20.84 6.82
C TRP A 31 -7.25 -20.26 6.60
N PHE A 32 -7.00 -19.58 5.48
CA PHE A 32 -5.70 -18.99 5.17
C PHE A 32 -5.32 -17.87 6.16
N HIS A 33 -6.25 -16.97 6.48
CA HIS A 33 -6.02 -15.94 7.50
C HIS A 33 -5.79 -16.54 8.88
N ARG A 34 -6.58 -17.53 9.30
CA ARG A 34 -6.40 -18.25 10.56
C ARG A 34 -5.03 -18.91 10.66
N MET A 35 -4.53 -19.50 9.56
CA MET A 35 -3.18 -20.07 9.55
C MET A 35 -2.10 -19.00 9.74
N MET A 36 -2.29 -17.80 9.19
CA MET A 36 -1.39 -16.67 9.44
C MET A 36 -1.49 -16.17 10.88
N GLU A 37 -2.69 -16.03 11.45
CA GLU A 37 -2.90 -15.63 12.85
C GLU A 37 -2.27 -16.58 13.87
N ASN A 38 -2.11 -17.86 13.54
CA ASN A 38 -1.45 -18.81 14.44
C ASN A 38 0.04 -18.47 14.67
N ASN A 39 0.64 -17.62 13.82
CA ASN A 39 1.96 -17.05 14.05
C ASN A 39 1.82 -15.72 14.80
N VAL A 40 2.52 -15.58 15.93
CA VAL A 40 2.39 -14.42 16.84
C VAL A 40 2.72 -13.09 16.14
N ASP A 41 3.80 -13.05 15.36
CA ASP A 41 4.21 -11.83 14.64
C ASP A 41 3.15 -11.44 13.60
N MET A 42 2.59 -12.43 12.91
CA MET A 42 1.53 -12.21 11.93
C MET A 42 0.20 -11.84 12.56
N ALA A 43 -0.14 -12.36 13.74
CA ALA A 43 -1.31 -11.94 14.50
C ALA A 43 -1.23 -10.45 14.86
N GLU A 44 -0.06 -9.97 15.28
CA GLU A 44 0.16 -8.55 15.55
C GLU A 44 -0.02 -7.72 14.27
N VAL A 45 0.60 -8.14 13.16
CA VAL A 45 0.50 -7.44 11.88
C VAL A 45 -0.95 -7.40 11.37
N LEU A 46 -1.67 -8.52 11.43
CA LEU A 46 -3.05 -8.65 10.96
C LEU A 46 -4.06 -7.94 11.86
N ASN A 47 -3.71 -7.61 13.09
CA ASN A 47 -4.59 -6.91 14.03
C ASN A 47 -4.12 -5.49 14.39
N SER A 48 -3.32 -4.86 13.52
CA SER A 48 -2.73 -3.55 13.77
C SER A 48 -3.33 -2.46 12.88
N PRO A 49 -3.77 -1.31 13.44
CA PRO A 49 -4.24 -0.17 12.65
C PRO A 49 -3.12 0.47 11.82
N LYS A 50 -1.85 0.14 12.12
CA LYS A 50 -0.67 0.62 11.38
C LYS A 50 -0.39 -0.21 10.12
N THR A 51 -1.03 -1.37 9.99
CA THR A 51 -0.91 -2.24 8.82
C THR A 51 -2.00 -1.90 7.81
N THR A 52 -1.68 -2.05 6.53
CA THR A 52 -2.69 -2.01 5.47
C THR A 52 -2.59 -3.26 4.60
N LEU A 53 -3.70 -4.01 4.52
CA LEU A 53 -3.80 -5.18 3.66
C LEU A 53 -4.33 -4.80 2.28
N PHE A 54 -3.67 -5.27 1.24
CA PHE A 54 -4.13 -5.14 -0.15
C PHE A 54 -4.59 -6.48 -0.68
N THR A 55 -5.81 -6.52 -1.20
CA THR A 55 -6.46 -7.76 -1.61
C THR A 55 -7.18 -7.59 -2.92
N ASP A 56 -7.52 -8.69 -3.58
CA ASP A 56 -8.32 -8.64 -4.80
C ASP A 56 -9.77 -8.29 -4.47
N LYS A 57 -10.48 -7.66 -5.41
CA LYS A 57 -11.91 -7.39 -5.26
C LYS A 57 -12.69 -8.71 -5.42
N HIS A 58 -12.76 -9.51 -4.36
CA HIS A 58 -13.50 -10.76 -4.33
C HIS A 58 -14.51 -10.76 -3.18
N LYS A 59 -15.80 -10.99 -3.49
CA LYS A 59 -16.90 -10.90 -2.51
C LYS A 59 -16.69 -11.81 -1.30
N SER A 60 -16.13 -12.99 -1.53
CA SER A 60 -15.92 -14.00 -0.48
C SER A 60 -14.77 -13.68 0.47
N HIS A 61 -13.89 -12.73 0.12
CA HIS A 61 -12.71 -12.40 0.93
C HIS A 61 -13.02 -11.38 2.04
N GLU A 62 -13.94 -10.46 1.78
CA GLU A 62 -14.32 -9.41 2.73
C GLU A 62 -14.83 -9.94 4.08
N PRO A 63 -15.70 -10.97 4.15
CA PRO A 63 -16.09 -11.56 5.43
C PRO A 63 -14.90 -12.16 6.19
N ALA A 64 -13.96 -12.81 5.49
CA ALA A 64 -12.80 -13.45 6.11
C ALA A 64 -11.83 -12.41 6.70
N ILE A 65 -11.52 -11.34 5.97
CA ILE A 65 -10.65 -10.25 6.48
C ILE A 65 -11.33 -9.56 7.67
N THR A 66 -12.63 -9.31 7.59
CA THR A 66 -13.35 -8.62 8.67
C THR A 66 -13.34 -9.44 9.97
N LEU A 67 -13.34 -10.77 9.85
CA LEU A 67 -13.24 -11.68 10.99
C LEU A 67 -11.83 -11.74 11.57
N HIS A 68 -10.81 -11.87 10.72
CA HIS A 68 -9.44 -12.19 11.11
C HIS A 68 -8.48 -10.98 11.21
N ALA A 69 -8.89 -9.84 10.67
CA ALA A 69 -8.10 -8.62 10.69
C ALA A 69 -8.97 -7.39 10.99
N PRO A 70 -9.77 -7.42 12.08
CA PRO A 70 -10.83 -6.44 12.33
C PRO A 70 -10.29 -5.02 12.53
N ASN A 71 -9.09 -4.89 13.11
CA ASN A 71 -8.47 -3.59 13.37
C ASN A 71 -7.53 -3.12 12.25
N THR A 72 -7.32 -3.95 11.24
CA THR A 72 -6.43 -3.63 10.13
C THR A 72 -7.19 -3.01 8.98
N VAL A 73 -6.65 -1.92 8.45
CA VAL A 73 -7.23 -1.30 7.26
C VAL A 73 -6.98 -2.21 6.07
N TRP A 74 -8.04 -2.58 5.35
CA TRP A 74 -7.91 -3.36 4.13
C TRP A 74 -8.46 -2.62 2.91
N ARG A 75 -7.79 -2.84 1.79
CA ARG A 75 -7.92 -2.13 0.52
C ARG A 75 -7.90 -3.11 -0.64
N TRP A 76 -8.35 -2.63 -1.79
CA TRP A 76 -8.26 -3.35 -3.05
C TRP A 76 -6.94 -3.06 -3.74
N CYS A 77 -6.31 -4.11 -4.27
CA CYS A 77 -5.22 -3.98 -5.21
C CYS A 77 -5.76 -3.32 -6.47
N LEU A 78 -5.31 -2.09 -6.76
CA LEU A 78 -5.81 -1.34 -7.91
C LEU A 78 -5.51 -2.06 -9.23
N ARG A 79 -4.37 -2.77 -9.33
CA ARG A 79 -4.02 -3.54 -10.51
C ARG A 79 -5.06 -4.61 -10.83
N HIS A 80 -5.44 -5.42 -9.83
CA HIS A 80 -6.48 -6.44 -10.01
C HIS A 80 -7.85 -5.81 -10.19
N HIS A 81 -8.11 -4.68 -9.54
CA HIS A 81 -9.35 -3.94 -9.76
C HIS A 81 -9.48 -3.43 -11.19
N ILE A 82 -8.39 -2.92 -11.79
CA ILE A 82 -8.30 -2.50 -13.19
C ILE A 82 -8.50 -3.69 -14.13
N LYS A 83 -7.86 -4.84 -13.86
CA LYS A 83 -8.02 -6.06 -14.66
C LYS A 83 -9.46 -6.58 -14.65
N ALA A 84 -10.18 -6.39 -13.55
CA ALA A 84 -11.57 -6.81 -13.40
C ALA A 84 -12.58 -5.87 -14.08
N LEU A 85 -12.14 -4.79 -14.73
CA LEU A 85 -13.04 -3.89 -15.45
C LEU A 85 -13.63 -4.59 -16.69
N PRO A 86 -14.91 -4.34 -17.03
CA PRO A 86 -15.56 -4.96 -18.20
C PRO A 86 -14.84 -4.69 -19.52
N GLU A 87 -14.16 -3.55 -19.61
CA GLU A 87 -13.37 -3.16 -20.77
C GLU A 87 -11.95 -2.83 -20.32
N ALA A 88 -10.95 -3.46 -20.94
CA ALA A 88 -9.55 -3.18 -20.67
C ALA A 88 -9.27 -1.68 -20.90
N PRO A 89 -8.86 -0.94 -19.85
CA PRO A 89 -8.51 0.46 -20.03
C PRO A 89 -7.22 0.55 -20.86
N GLY A 90 -7.16 1.53 -21.76
CA GLY A 90 -5.90 1.87 -22.41
C GLY A 90 -4.83 2.29 -21.40
N GLN A 91 -3.57 2.33 -21.83
CA GLN A 91 -2.44 2.69 -20.96
C GLN A 91 -2.63 4.07 -20.30
N THR A 92 -3.17 5.04 -21.04
CA THR A 92 -3.47 6.38 -20.53
C THR A 92 -4.45 6.35 -19.35
N VAL A 93 -5.54 5.59 -19.46
CA VAL A 93 -6.54 5.44 -18.39
C VAL A 93 -5.95 4.68 -17.20
N THR A 94 -5.09 3.70 -17.46
CA THR A 94 -4.38 2.96 -16.41
C THR A 94 -3.45 3.87 -15.60
N HIS A 95 -2.63 4.69 -16.28
CA HIS A 95 -1.76 5.68 -15.63
C HIS A 95 -2.56 6.70 -14.83
N TRP A 96 -3.66 7.18 -15.39
CA TRP A 96 -4.59 8.06 -14.70
C TRP A 96 -5.09 7.45 -13.39
N LEU A 97 -5.55 6.19 -13.42
CA LEU A 97 -6.06 5.52 -12.23
C LEU A 97 -5.01 5.40 -11.13
N TYR A 98 -3.77 5.08 -11.48
CA TYR A 98 -2.67 5.08 -10.51
C TYR A 98 -2.39 6.47 -9.93
N HIS A 99 -2.48 7.52 -10.75
CA HIS A 99 -2.31 8.89 -10.28
C HIS A 99 -3.47 9.31 -9.35
N ALA A 100 -4.70 8.99 -9.73
CA ALA A 100 -5.90 9.25 -8.93
C ALA A 100 -5.84 8.52 -7.58
N ALA A 101 -5.47 7.25 -7.56
CA ALA A 101 -5.36 6.48 -6.33
C ALA A 101 -4.36 7.05 -5.31
N ARG A 102 -3.30 7.71 -5.80
CA ARG A 102 -2.27 8.37 -4.97
C ARG A 102 -2.63 9.80 -4.58
N ALA A 103 -3.72 10.35 -5.11
CA ALA A 103 -4.08 11.74 -4.84
C ALA A 103 -4.30 11.95 -3.33
N PRO A 104 -3.61 12.93 -2.71
CA PRO A 104 -3.68 13.15 -1.26
C PRO A 104 -4.98 13.81 -0.82
N THR A 105 -5.65 14.52 -1.72
CA THR A 105 -6.90 15.25 -1.44
C THR A 105 -7.95 14.96 -2.48
N ARG A 106 -9.23 15.11 -2.10
CA ARG A 106 -10.35 15.00 -3.02
C ARG A 106 -10.24 15.98 -4.17
N THR A 107 -9.75 17.20 -3.93
CA THR A 107 -9.52 18.19 -4.99
C THR A 107 -8.51 17.67 -6.00
N LYS A 108 -7.33 17.20 -5.55
CA LYS A 108 -6.33 16.62 -6.44
C LYS A 108 -6.82 15.39 -7.17
N PHE A 109 -7.63 14.56 -6.51
CA PHE A 109 -8.29 13.42 -7.13
C PHE A 109 -9.20 13.87 -8.29
N MET A 110 -10.06 14.86 -8.05
CA MET A 110 -10.96 15.41 -9.06
C MET A 110 -10.21 16.18 -10.16
N ASP A 111 -9.03 16.73 -9.89
CA ASP A 111 -8.18 17.42 -10.87
C ASP A 111 -7.43 16.45 -11.79
N THR A 112 -7.28 15.19 -11.39
CA THR A 112 -6.54 14.21 -12.20
C THR A 112 -7.18 13.93 -13.57
N LYS A 113 -8.37 14.47 -13.86
CA LYS A 113 -9.22 14.11 -15.02
C LYS A 113 -8.40 13.86 -16.29
N VAL A 114 -8.37 12.61 -16.70
CA VAL A 114 -8.21 12.28 -18.11
C VAL A 114 -9.63 12.22 -18.67
N GLU A 115 -9.90 12.96 -19.74
CA GLU A 115 -11.15 12.81 -20.49
C GLU A 115 -11.40 11.31 -20.73
N PRO A 116 -12.57 10.78 -20.35
CA PRO A 116 -12.78 9.36 -20.41
C PRO A 116 -12.90 8.96 -21.88
N THR A 117 -11.77 8.57 -22.47
CA THR A 117 -11.74 7.83 -23.75
C THR A 117 -12.57 6.53 -23.66
N LYS A 118 -12.91 6.08 -22.44
CA LYS A 118 -13.89 5.02 -22.14
C LYS A 118 -14.79 5.39 -20.95
N PRO A 119 -15.96 6.01 -21.16
CA PRO A 119 -16.88 6.49 -20.10
C PRO A 119 -17.39 5.39 -19.16
N LYS A 120 -17.58 4.16 -19.66
CA LYS A 120 -18.09 3.04 -18.87
C LYS A 120 -17.12 2.57 -17.79
N ALA A 121 -15.83 2.44 -18.12
CA ALA A 121 -14.78 2.08 -17.16
C ALA A 121 -14.63 3.15 -16.06
N TYR A 122 -14.73 4.43 -16.45
CA TYR A 122 -14.70 5.57 -15.53
C TYR A 122 -15.92 5.57 -14.59
N ALA A 123 -17.13 5.36 -15.12
CA ALA A 123 -18.37 5.30 -14.35
C ALA A 123 -18.42 4.10 -13.39
N ALA A 124 -17.84 2.95 -13.76
CA ALA A 124 -17.76 1.77 -12.90
C ALA A 124 -16.91 2.01 -11.64
N LEU A 125 -15.89 2.87 -11.72
CA LEU A 125 -14.94 3.17 -10.65
C LEU A 125 -15.38 4.34 -9.76
N LEU A 126 -16.08 5.31 -10.34
CA LEU A 126 -16.65 6.46 -9.64
C LEU A 126 -18.16 6.31 -9.45
N ASN A 127 -18.63 5.10 -9.16
CA ASN A 127 -20.05 4.84 -9.01
C ASN A 127 -20.61 5.69 -7.85
N PRO A 128 -21.44 6.71 -8.11
CA PRO A 128 -21.93 7.61 -7.08
C PRO A 128 -22.83 6.90 -6.07
N ASN A 129 -23.39 5.74 -6.44
CA ASN A 129 -24.20 4.91 -5.56
C ASN A 129 -23.35 4.03 -4.62
N LYS A 130 -22.03 4.03 -4.78
CA LYS A 130 -21.10 3.23 -3.97
C LYS A 130 -19.87 4.02 -3.53
N PRO A 131 -20.06 5.14 -2.80
CA PRO A 131 -18.93 5.98 -2.35
C PRO A 131 -17.98 5.24 -1.41
N HIS A 132 -18.46 4.22 -0.68
CA HIS A 132 -17.65 3.36 0.18
C HIS A 132 -16.58 2.58 -0.60
N GLU A 133 -16.78 2.32 -1.89
CA GLU A 133 -15.78 1.65 -2.72
C GLU A 133 -14.55 2.55 -2.98
N LEU A 134 -14.69 3.88 -2.99
CA LEU A 134 -13.56 4.80 -3.16
C LEU A 134 -12.55 4.68 -2.03
N VAL A 135 -13.04 4.46 -0.80
CA VAL A 135 -12.20 4.16 0.37
C VAL A 135 -11.39 2.89 0.13
N LYS A 136 -11.80 1.96 -0.74
CA LYS A 136 -11.03 0.72 -0.93
C LYS A 136 -9.82 0.88 -1.83
N TRP A 137 -9.73 1.90 -2.69
CA TRP A 137 -8.62 1.99 -3.66
C TRP A 137 -8.00 3.39 -3.79
N THR A 138 -8.52 4.41 -3.11
CA THR A 138 -7.98 5.79 -3.15
C THR A 138 -7.41 6.25 -1.82
N HIS A 139 -6.35 7.06 -1.88
CA HIS A 139 -5.70 7.62 -0.69
C HIS A 139 -6.56 8.66 0.01
N HIS A 140 -7.06 9.66 -0.74
CA HIS A 140 -7.83 10.77 -0.18
C HIS A 140 -9.10 10.38 0.59
N ALA A 141 -9.68 9.20 0.31
CA ALA A 141 -10.89 8.72 0.97
C ALA A 141 -10.59 7.81 2.17
N GLY A 142 -9.32 7.41 2.36
CA GLY A 142 -8.89 6.53 3.45
C GLY A 142 -8.34 7.27 4.67
N PRO A 143 -8.09 6.55 5.79
CA PRO A 143 -7.33 7.10 6.91
C PRO A 143 -5.95 7.62 6.47
N THR A 144 -5.58 8.81 6.96
CA THR A 144 -4.37 9.54 6.56
C THR A 144 -3.07 8.90 7.05
N ASP A 145 -3.16 8.05 8.06
CA ASP A 145 -2.08 7.27 8.68
C ASP A 145 -1.76 5.97 7.93
N THR A 146 -2.51 5.64 6.87
CA THR A 146 -2.30 4.42 6.09
C THR A 146 -1.37 4.64 4.89
N ALA A 147 -0.40 3.74 4.71
CA ALA A 147 0.58 3.79 3.64
C ALA A 147 -0.04 3.38 2.29
N ILE A 148 -0.65 4.35 1.59
CA ILE A 148 -1.34 4.09 0.31
C ILE A 148 -0.45 4.43 -0.90
N GLY A 149 0.43 5.43 -0.81
CA GLY A 149 1.09 6.04 -1.98
C GLY A 149 1.91 5.08 -2.88
N GLY A 150 2.72 4.20 -2.30
CA GLY A 150 3.64 3.33 -3.06
C GLY A 150 3.12 1.91 -3.36
N VAL A 151 2.24 1.38 -2.51
CA VAL A 151 1.90 -0.06 -2.47
C VAL A 151 0.63 -0.39 -3.25
N VAL A 152 -0.32 0.55 -3.39
CA VAL A 152 -1.58 0.36 -4.16
C VAL A 152 -1.30 -0.03 -5.61
N SER A 153 -0.18 0.44 -6.16
CA SER A 153 0.25 0.16 -7.53
C SER A 153 1.06 -1.11 -7.70
N SER A 154 1.38 -1.81 -6.61
CA SER A 154 2.33 -2.90 -6.66
C SER A 154 1.68 -4.18 -7.19
N ASN A 155 2.36 -4.82 -8.14
CA ASN A 155 2.14 -6.19 -8.54
C ASN A 155 2.85 -7.15 -7.57
N ALA A 156 2.90 -6.80 -6.28
CA ALA A 156 3.70 -7.46 -5.26
C ALA A 156 3.43 -8.98 -5.21
N ALA A 157 2.16 -9.37 -5.15
CA ALA A 157 1.78 -10.78 -5.19
C ALA A 157 2.24 -11.47 -6.49
N GLU A 158 1.97 -10.87 -7.65
CA GLU A 158 2.36 -11.44 -8.96
C GLU A 158 3.88 -11.53 -9.14
N GLN A 159 4.64 -10.48 -8.78
CA GLN A 159 6.10 -10.48 -8.82
C GLN A 159 6.70 -11.47 -7.84
N ASN A 160 6.07 -11.66 -6.67
CA ASN A 160 6.49 -12.71 -5.77
C ASN A 160 6.31 -14.07 -6.43
N MET A 161 5.13 -14.33 -7.01
CA MET A 161 4.84 -15.57 -7.73
C MET A 161 5.84 -15.84 -8.87
N VAL A 162 6.23 -14.82 -9.65
CA VAL A 162 7.31 -14.96 -10.65
C VAL A 162 8.61 -15.39 -9.99
N LYS A 163 9.00 -14.73 -8.90
CA LYS A 163 10.27 -14.96 -8.20
C LYS A 163 10.33 -16.30 -7.45
N VAL A 164 9.18 -16.84 -7.03
CA VAL A 164 9.08 -18.21 -6.49
C VAL A 164 8.81 -19.25 -7.58
N GLY A 165 8.99 -18.90 -8.87
CA GLY A 165 9.04 -19.85 -9.98
C GLY A 165 7.69 -20.32 -10.53
N LEU A 166 6.58 -19.72 -10.11
CA LEU A 166 5.23 -20.19 -10.45
C LEU A 166 4.74 -19.78 -11.86
N GLN A 167 5.54 -19.08 -12.67
CA GLN A 167 5.15 -18.70 -14.04
C GLN A 167 5.28 -19.83 -15.08
N ARG A 168 5.67 -21.05 -14.68
CA ARG A 168 5.79 -22.21 -15.57
C ARG A 168 5.21 -23.49 -14.96
N GLY A 169 3.93 -23.46 -14.61
CA GLY A 169 3.30 -24.50 -13.79
C GLY A 169 1.99 -25.06 -14.33
N GLU A 170 1.80 -25.19 -15.65
CA GLU A 170 0.62 -25.90 -16.18
C GLU A 170 0.75 -27.44 -16.14
N GLU A 171 1.85 -28.02 -15.63
CA GLU A 171 2.06 -29.48 -15.65
C GLU A 171 2.70 -30.06 -14.38
N VAL A 172 2.54 -29.43 -13.21
CA VAL A 172 3.13 -29.98 -11.97
C VAL A 172 2.05 -30.20 -10.90
N ALA A 173 2.02 -31.41 -10.34
CA ALA A 173 1.10 -31.77 -9.25
C ALA A 173 1.20 -30.76 -8.09
N ALA A 174 0.06 -30.50 -7.42
CA ALA A 174 -0.04 -29.53 -6.33
C ALA A 174 1.03 -29.70 -5.25
N LEU A 175 1.39 -30.95 -4.92
CA LEU A 175 2.44 -31.25 -3.95
C LEU A 175 3.81 -30.71 -4.36
N HIS A 176 4.19 -30.90 -5.62
CA HIS A 176 5.46 -30.39 -6.13
C HIS A 176 5.47 -28.86 -6.21
N MET A 177 4.33 -28.23 -6.53
CA MET A 177 4.21 -26.78 -6.45
C MET A 177 4.43 -26.29 -5.02
N ALA A 178 3.82 -26.94 -4.02
CA ALA A 178 4.01 -26.59 -2.62
C ALA A 178 5.48 -26.73 -2.19
N GLN A 179 6.12 -27.86 -2.53
CA GLN A 179 7.54 -28.08 -2.22
C GLN A 179 8.42 -27.02 -2.87
N HIS A 180 8.17 -26.69 -4.14
CA HIS A 180 8.95 -25.66 -4.84
C HIS A 180 8.82 -24.27 -4.19
N ILE A 181 7.61 -23.90 -3.78
CA ILE A 181 7.37 -22.64 -3.06
C ILE A 181 8.14 -22.63 -1.74
N LEU A 182 8.12 -23.73 -0.99
CA LEU A 182 8.85 -23.85 0.28
C LEU A 182 10.35 -23.71 0.08
N ASP A 183 10.93 -24.48 -0.84
CA ASP A 183 12.38 -24.46 -1.12
C ASP A 183 12.84 -23.07 -1.55
N LYS A 184 12.15 -22.44 -2.49
CA LYS A 184 12.49 -21.09 -2.97
C LYS A 184 12.31 -20.02 -1.91
N THR A 185 11.30 -20.16 -1.06
CA THR A 185 11.10 -19.23 0.05
C THR A 185 12.23 -19.37 1.07
N ALA A 186 12.59 -20.60 1.45
CA ALA A 186 13.67 -20.89 2.37
C ALA A 186 15.03 -20.37 1.85
N SER A 187 15.39 -20.64 0.60
CA SER A 187 16.64 -20.13 0.01
C SER A 187 16.71 -18.60 0.07
N ARG A 188 15.61 -17.91 -0.26
CA ARG A 188 15.56 -16.44 -0.23
C ARG A 188 15.59 -15.87 1.18
N MET A 189 15.04 -16.58 2.17
CA MET A 189 15.16 -16.19 3.57
C MET A 189 16.61 -16.32 4.05
N ALA A 190 17.30 -17.40 3.68
CA ALA A 190 18.72 -17.61 4.02
C ALA A 190 19.62 -16.50 3.43
N GLU A 191 19.49 -16.21 2.13
CA GLU A 191 20.22 -15.11 1.46
C GLU A 191 19.99 -13.75 2.14
N ARG A 192 18.78 -13.52 2.67
CA ARG A 192 18.43 -12.26 3.33
C ARG A 192 18.95 -12.18 4.76
N ALA A 193 18.96 -13.29 5.49
CA ALA A 193 19.48 -13.34 6.86
C ALA A 193 20.96 -12.94 6.91
N GLU A 194 21.75 -13.35 5.91
CA GLU A 194 23.16 -12.95 5.78
C GLU A 194 23.34 -11.44 5.62
N LEU A 195 22.39 -10.75 4.97
CA LEU A 195 22.45 -9.30 4.76
C LEU A 195 22.10 -8.49 6.02
N VAL A 196 21.22 -8.99 6.88
CA VAL A 196 20.76 -8.27 8.10
C VAL A 196 21.89 -8.07 9.10
N ASN A 197 22.83 -9.01 9.18
CA ASN A 197 23.97 -8.95 10.11
C ASN A 197 25.02 -7.87 9.77
N SER A 198 24.83 -7.09 8.69
CA SER A 198 25.77 -6.07 8.23
C SER A 198 25.35 -4.62 8.51
N ALA A 199 24.15 -4.39 9.04
CA ALA A 199 23.56 -3.05 9.09
C ALA A 199 23.76 -2.37 10.47
N SER A 200 24.72 -1.44 10.56
CA SER A 200 24.96 -0.59 11.74
C SER A 200 24.18 0.74 11.76
N GLN A 201 23.28 0.95 10.79
CA GLN A 201 22.64 2.25 10.54
C GLN A 201 21.30 2.40 11.26
N ARG A 202 21.02 3.62 11.77
CA ARG A 202 19.78 3.97 12.50
C ARG A 202 18.52 3.92 11.64
N PHE A 203 18.65 4.13 10.33
CA PHE A 203 17.55 4.05 9.36
C PHE A 203 17.86 2.98 8.32
N THR A 204 16.82 2.39 7.73
CA THR A 204 17.03 1.49 6.59
C THR A 204 17.63 2.28 5.41
N PRO A 205 18.44 1.66 4.53
CA PRO A 205 19.06 2.37 3.41
C PRO A 205 18.04 3.11 2.53
N PHE A 206 16.83 2.56 2.39
CA PHE A 206 15.73 3.21 1.69
C PHE A 206 15.24 4.46 2.41
N ALA A 207 14.93 4.34 3.71
CA ALA A 207 14.47 5.48 4.51
C ALA A 207 15.54 6.59 4.55
N ALA A 208 16.81 6.22 4.71
CA ALA A 208 17.94 7.15 4.65
C ALA A 208 17.96 7.90 3.30
N LYS A 209 17.84 7.17 2.18
CA LYS A 209 17.79 7.77 0.85
C LYS A 209 16.58 8.70 0.65
N GLU A 210 15.41 8.32 1.15
CA GLU A 210 14.22 9.19 1.07
C GLU A 210 14.40 10.44 1.93
N PHE A 211 14.94 10.32 3.14
CA PHE A 211 15.27 11.47 3.98
C PHE A 211 16.29 12.39 3.31
N GLU A 212 17.32 11.84 2.68
CA GLU A 212 18.29 12.63 1.90
C GLU A 212 17.65 13.32 0.70
N ALA A 213 16.77 12.62 -0.03
CA ALA A 213 16.04 13.21 -1.16
C ALA A 213 15.10 14.32 -0.72
N GLN A 214 14.40 14.15 0.40
CA GLN A 214 13.55 15.19 0.98
C GLN A 214 14.38 16.35 1.52
N ARG A 215 15.53 16.08 2.15
CA ARG A 215 16.49 17.09 2.60
C ARG A 215 17.03 17.92 1.44
N ALA A 216 17.33 17.27 0.31
CA ALA A 216 17.73 17.94 -0.92
C ALA A 216 16.61 18.83 -1.48
N LYS A 217 15.36 18.33 -1.51
CA LYS A 217 14.19 19.13 -1.94
C LYS A 217 13.89 20.30 -1.00
N SER A 218 14.08 20.11 0.31
CA SER A 218 13.84 21.13 1.34
C SER A 218 15.01 22.09 1.54
N SER A 219 16.17 21.85 0.91
CA SER A 219 17.37 22.70 1.04
C SER A 219 17.11 24.17 0.68
N ASN A 220 16.20 24.41 -0.27
CA ASN A 220 15.79 25.74 -0.70
C ASN A 220 14.53 26.24 0.03
N LEU A 221 14.10 25.56 1.09
CA LEU A 221 12.97 25.96 1.92
C LEU A 221 13.48 26.43 3.29
N HIS A 222 12.92 27.52 3.79
CA HIS A 222 13.17 28.03 5.13
C HIS A 222 11.88 28.02 5.92
N SER A 223 11.94 27.41 7.10
CA SER A 223 10.86 27.43 8.07
C SER A 223 11.17 28.43 9.17
N SER A 224 10.26 29.34 9.46
CA SER A 224 10.33 30.23 10.62
C SER A 224 9.16 29.98 11.57
N ALA A 225 9.44 29.90 12.86
CA ALA A 225 8.41 29.77 13.87
C ALA A 225 7.60 31.06 13.96
N THR A 226 6.28 30.94 13.93
CA THR A 226 5.33 32.07 14.09
C THR A 226 4.57 32.02 15.41
N GLY A 227 4.89 31.05 16.27
CA GLY A 227 4.26 30.82 17.58
C GLY A 227 3.08 29.86 17.54
N ASN A 228 2.69 29.33 18.71
CA ASN A 228 1.57 28.40 18.91
C ASN A 228 1.58 27.18 17.98
N GLY A 229 2.74 26.52 17.83
CA GLY A 229 2.90 25.37 16.94
C GLY A 229 2.83 25.69 15.45
N ASN A 230 2.78 26.97 15.06
CA ASN A 230 2.72 27.38 13.66
C ASN A 230 4.10 27.75 13.11
N PHE A 231 4.34 27.30 11.89
CA PHE A 231 5.54 27.56 11.11
C PHE A 231 5.15 28.21 9.78
N THR A 232 5.94 29.16 9.32
CA THR A 232 5.86 29.63 7.94
C THR A 232 6.98 29.00 7.14
N VAL A 233 6.65 28.28 6.06
CA VAL A 233 7.61 27.65 5.16
C VAL A 233 7.65 28.44 3.86
N ARG A 234 8.82 29.01 3.56
CA ARG A 234 9.08 29.86 2.38
C ARG A 234 10.16 29.24 1.52
N LYS A 235 10.09 29.45 0.21
CA LYS A 235 11.23 29.19 -0.67
C LYS A 235 12.24 30.32 -0.53
N LEU A 236 13.53 30.00 -0.56
CA LEU A 236 14.61 31.00 -0.55
C LEU A 236 14.36 32.03 -1.67
N GLY A 237 14.35 33.33 -1.33
CA GLY A 237 14.06 34.41 -2.26
C GLY A 237 12.58 34.65 -2.57
N SER A 238 11.64 33.94 -1.94
CA SER A 238 10.20 34.19 -2.07
C SER A 238 9.66 34.99 -0.89
N ASN A 239 8.83 35.99 -1.20
CA ASN A 239 8.06 36.75 -0.20
C ASN A 239 6.82 35.99 0.28
N TYR A 240 6.44 34.92 -0.42
CA TYR A 240 5.25 34.13 -0.17
C TYR A 240 5.59 32.83 0.53
N GLY A 241 4.75 32.42 1.48
CA GLY A 241 5.00 31.25 2.33
C GLY A 241 3.72 30.53 2.70
N ASN A 242 3.83 29.21 2.83
CA ASN A 242 2.73 28.40 3.35
C ASN A 242 2.81 28.39 4.87
N ARG A 243 1.65 28.55 5.53
CA ARG A 243 1.55 28.39 6.98
C ARG A 243 1.23 26.94 7.31
N VAL A 244 2.08 26.33 8.10
CA VAL A 244 1.96 24.95 8.59
C VAL A 244 1.71 25.00 10.10
N GLY A 245 0.57 24.54 10.56
CA GLY A 245 0.28 24.34 11.99
C GLY A 245 0.56 22.90 12.40
N LEU A 246 1.32 22.72 13.47
CA LEU A 246 1.59 21.43 14.10
C LEU A 246 0.95 21.40 15.48
N GLU A 247 0.07 20.44 15.72
CA GLU A 247 -0.44 20.12 17.05
C GLU A 247 0.35 18.94 17.59
N PHE A 248 0.83 19.09 18.83
CA PHE A 248 1.62 18.07 19.52
C PHE A 248 0.77 17.38 20.58
N GLY A 249 0.89 16.06 20.67
CA GLY A 249 0.38 15.27 21.77
C GLY A 249 1.19 15.50 23.04
N THR A 250 0.68 14.97 24.16
CA THR A 250 1.35 15.04 25.48
C THR A 250 2.69 14.30 25.52
N ASP A 251 2.94 13.41 24.56
CA ASP A 251 4.18 12.66 24.33
C ASP A 251 5.16 13.39 23.40
N GLY A 252 4.82 14.59 22.92
CA GLY A 252 5.63 15.37 21.98
C GLY A 252 5.56 14.87 20.53
N VAL A 253 4.69 13.90 20.23
CA VAL A 253 4.46 13.43 18.86
C VAL A 253 3.47 14.36 18.16
N VAL A 254 3.73 14.70 16.90
CA VAL A 254 2.78 15.50 16.10
C VAL A 254 1.52 14.67 15.87
N THR A 255 0.39 15.11 16.44
CA THR A 255 -0.92 14.46 16.32
C THR A 255 -1.71 14.98 15.13
N ARG A 256 -1.45 16.23 14.71
CA ARG A 256 -2.12 16.85 13.57
C ARG A 256 -1.21 17.85 12.88
N MET A 257 -1.23 17.83 11.56
CA MET A 257 -0.61 18.86 10.72
C MET A 257 -1.69 19.54 9.87
N THR A 258 -1.74 20.87 9.91
CA THR A 258 -2.57 21.70 9.03
C THR A 258 -1.65 22.50 8.11
N CYS A 259 -2.01 22.61 6.83
CA CYS A 259 -1.28 23.43 5.87
C CYS A 259 -2.26 24.37 5.20
N THR A 260 -1.93 25.66 5.23
CA THR A 260 -2.69 26.75 4.61
C THR A 260 -1.77 27.47 3.65
N CYS A 261 -2.16 27.50 2.37
CA CYS A 261 -1.43 28.27 1.38
C CYS A 261 -1.62 29.77 1.68
N GLY A 262 -0.54 30.47 1.99
CA GLY A 262 -0.54 31.92 2.11
C GLY A 262 -0.43 32.54 0.73
N TYR A 263 -1.28 33.54 0.46
CA TYR A 263 -1.18 34.41 -0.72
C TYR A 263 0.07 35.26 -0.67
#